data_AF-A0A496PAB9-F1
#
_entry.id   AF-A0A496PAB9-F1
#
_cell.length_a   1.000
_cell.length_b   1.000
_cell.length_c   1.000
_cell.angle_alpha   90.00
_cell.angle_beta   90.00
_cell.angle_gamma   90.00
#
_symmetry.space_group_name_H-M   'P 1'
#
loop_
_entity.id
_entity.type
_entity.pdbx_description
1 polymer ?
#
loop_
_entity_poly.entity_id
_entity_poly.type
_entity_poly.pdbx_seq_one_letter_code
_entity_poly.pdbx_strand_id
1 'polypeptide(L)' 'KMAIENYIMYYNTKRIKERLNWLSPIDYRLATTAA' A
#
# COMPACT_ATOMS: atom_id res chain seq x y z
N LYS A 1 14.47 3.26 -18.48
CA LYS A 1 14.13 2.08 -17.64
C LYS A 1 13.97 2.44 -16.15
N MET A 2 14.90 3.21 -15.57
CA MET A 2 14.89 3.63 -14.15
C MET A 2 13.57 4.29 -13.66
N ALA A 3 12.87 5.05 -14.51
CA ALA A 3 11.63 5.72 -14.12
C ALA A 3 10.51 4.75 -13.70
N ILE A 4 10.38 3.61 -14.37
CA ILE A 4 9.36 2.60 -14.05
C ILE A 4 9.70 1.89 -12.74
N GLU A 5 10.98 1.54 -12.55
CA GLU A 5 11.47 0.90 -11.33
C GLU A 5 11.30 1.83 -10.11
N ASN A 6 11.64 3.12 -10.26
CA ASN A 6 11.41 4.13 -9.23
C ASN A 6 9.93 4.28 -8.90
N TYR A 7 9.06 4.26 -9.91
CA TYR A 7 7.62 4.35 -9.70
C TYR A 7 7.07 3.11 -8.98
N ILE A 8 7.51 1.90 -9.35
CA ILE A 8 7.14 0.65 -8.68
C ILE A 8 7.57 0.68 -7.21
N MET A 9 8.82 1.08 -6.94
CA MET A 9 9.33 1.20 -5.57
C MET A 9 8.52 2.22 -4.77
N TYR A 10 8.27 3.41 -5.32
CA TYR A 10 7.45 4.44 -4.68
C TYR A 10 6.04 3.93 -4.37
N TYR A 11 5.38 3.29 -5.33
CA TYR A 11 4.03 2.76 -5.17
C TYR A 11 3.95 1.73 -4.04
N ASN A 12 4.87 0.76 -4.05
CA ASN A 12 4.87 -0.36 -3.11
C ASN A 12 5.33 0.01 -1.70
N THR A 13 6.15 1.05 -1.54
CA THR A 13 6.75 1.39 -0.23
C THR A 13 6.15 2.61 0.43
N LYS A 14 5.53 3.51 -0.35
CA LYS A 14 4.92 4.75 0.15
C LYS A 14 3.41 4.73 -0.05
N ARG A 15 2.96 4.76 -1.31
CA ARG A 15 1.55 4.97 -1.65
C ARG A 15 0.62 3.86 -1.15
N ILE A 16 1.00 2.59 -1.30
CA ILE A 16 0.14 1.48 -0.86
C ILE A 16 -0.02 1.48 0.67
N LYS A 17 1.02 1.84 1.42
CA LYS A 17 0.96 1.92 2.89
C LYS A 17 0.02 3.02 3.34
N GLU A 18 0.09 4.19 2.73
CA GLU A 18 -0.86 5.29 3.00
C GLU A 18 -2.30 4.87 2.71
N ARG A 19 -2.55 4.19 1.57
CA ARG A 19 -3.88 3.70 1.22
C ARG A 19 -4.41 2.64 2.18
N LEU A 20 -3.53 1.87 2.82
CA LEU A 20 -3.89 0.84 3.79
C LEU A 20 -3.93 1.39 5.23
N ASN A 21 -3.87 2.70 5.47
CA ASN A 21 -3.73 3.27 6.81
C ASN A 21 -2.58 2.61 7.61
N TRP A 22 -1.47 2.31 6.94
CA TRP A 22 -0.29 1.65 7.50
C TRP A 22 -0.52 0.22 8.03
N LEU A 23 -1.67 -0.37 7.73
CA LEU A 23 -1.99 -1.75 8.07
C LEU A 23 -1.39 -2.71 7.04
N SER A 24 -1.22 -3.97 7.44
CA SER A 24 -0.98 -5.04 6.47
C SER A 24 -2.23 -5.22 5.59
N PRO A 25 -2.11 -5.79 4.38
CA PRO A 25 -3.27 -6.04 3.52
C PRO A 25 -4.35 -6.90 4.18
N ILE A 26 -3.98 -7.80 5.10
CA ILE A 26 -4.93 -8.63 5.86
C ILE A 26 -5.65 -7.76 6.89
N ASP A 27 -4.91 -7.00 7.68
CA ASP A 27 -5.47 -6.15 8.74
C ASP A 27 -6.37 -5.05 8.17
N TYR A 28 -5.98 -4.44 7.04
CA TYR A 28 -6.81 -3.45 6.35
C TYR A 28 -8.15 -4.04 5.90
N ARG A 29 -8.14 -5.25 5.32
CA ARG A 29 -9.37 -5.93 4.94
C ARG A 29 -10.25 -6.20 6.16
N LEU A 30 -9.69 -6.75 7.23
CA LEU A 30 -10.44 -7.03 8.45
C LEU A 30 -11.07 -5.75 9.04
N ALA A 31 -10.29 -4.67 9.13
CA ALA A 31 -10.77 -3.37 9.63
C ALA A 31 -11.86 -2.74 8.75
N THR A 32 -11.77 -2.91 7.43
CA THR A 32 -12.76 -2.36 6.49
C THR A 32 -14.02 -3.22 6.34
N THR A 33 -13.92 -4.54 6.53
CA THR A 33 -15.09 -5.43 6.51
C THR A 33 -15.88 -5.43 7.80
N ALA A 34 -15.28 -4.97 8.90
CA ALA A 34 -15.92 -4.89 10.22
C ALA A 34 -16.64 -3.56 10.47
N ALA A 35 -16.53 -2.59 9.55
CA ALA A 35 -17.21 -1.29 9.58
C ALA A 35 -18.50 -1.35 8.75
#